data_AF-A0A1M6GZJ3-F1
#
_entry.id   AF-A0A1M6GZJ3-F1
#
_cell.length_a   1.000
_cell.length_b   1.000
_cell.length_c   1.000
_cell.angle_alpha   90.00
_cell.angle_beta   90.00
_cell.angle_gamma   90.00
#
_symmetry.space_group_name_H-M   'P 1'
#
loop_
_entity.id
_entity.type
_entity.pdbx_description
1 polymer ?
#
loop_
_entity_poly.entity_id
_entity_poly.type
_entity_poly.pdbx_seq_one_letter_code
_entity_poly.pdbx_strand_id
1 'polypeptide(L)'
;MPEISSAEIAERAISIMNKRITNEIFLIVQNDRTLMKEYLRAVEREGLDTVNQTIGKKVRQKYQLTNSDRENNPTCTLIQSHQKFE
;
A
#
# COMPACT_ATOMS: atom_id res chain seq x y z
N MET A 1 -20.16 9.74 -28.58
CA MET A 1 -19.15 9.81 -27.50
C MET A 1 -17.84 9.32 -28.11
N PRO A 2 -16.72 10.04 -28.00
CA PRO A 2 -15.46 9.54 -28.55
C PRO A 2 -15.08 8.24 -27.83
N GLU A 3 -14.71 7.23 -28.60
CA GLU A 3 -14.16 5.98 -28.07
C GLU A 3 -12.79 6.26 -27.45
N ILE A 4 -12.56 5.76 -26.24
CA ILE A 4 -11.26 5.90 -25.56
C ILE A 4 -10.23 5.01 -26.24
N SER A 5 -9.02 5.53 -26.43
CA SER A 5 -7.90 4.79 -26.99
C SER A 5 -7.38 3.71 -26.03
N SER A 6 -6.65 2.72 -26.56
CA SER A 6 -5.98 1.70 -25.74
C SER A 6 -4.98 2.31 -24.74
N ALA A 7 -4.31 3.41 -25.11
CA ALA A 7 -3.42 4.15 -24.23
C ALA A 7 -4.18 4.79 -23.05
N GLU A 8 -5.34 5.40 -23.30
CA GLU A 8 -6.16 5.98 -22.23
C GLU A 8 -6.72 4.89 -21.29
N ILE A 9 -7.05 3.71 -21.81
CA ILE A 9 -7.45 2.56 -20.98
C ILE A 9 -6.31 2.16 -20.05
N ALA A 10 -5.09 2.03 -20.60
CA ALA A 10 -3.91 1.64 -19.84
C ALA A 10 -3.59 2.67 -18.73
N GLU A 11 -3.53 3.96 -19.07
CA GLU A 11 -3.25 5.03 -18.11
C GLU A 11 -4.29 5.09 -16.98
N ARG A 12 -5.58 4.90 -17.30
CA ARG A 12 -6.63 4.84 -16.28
C ARG A 12 -6.43 3.63 -15.34
N ALA A 13 -6.13 2.46 -15.90
CA ALA A 13 -5.90 1.26 -15.10
C ALA A 13 -4.68 1.41 -14.19
N ILE A 14 -3.58 1.97 -14.71
CA ILE A 14 -2.35 2.25 -13.96
C ILE A 14 -2.64 3.26 -12.84
N SER A 15 -3.35 4.35 -13.13
CA SER A 15 -3.71 5.35 -12.11
C SER A 15 -4.56 4.76 -10.98
N ILE A 16 -5.51 3.87 -11.30
CA ILE A 16 -6.29 3.14 -10.30
C ILE A 16 -5.39 2.24 -9.45
N MET A 17 -4.47 1.51 -10.09
CA MET A 17 -3.56 0.62 -9.38
C MET A 17 -2.57 1.40 -8.50
N ASN A 18 -2.00 2.50 -8.98
CA ASN A 18 -1.07 3.33 -8.20
C ASN A 18 -1.65 3.76 -6.86
N LYS A 19 -2.95 4.07 -6.83
CA LYS A 19 -3.69 4.41 -5.60
C LYS A 19 -3.82 3.24 -4.63
N ARG A 20 -3.78 1.99 -5.12
CA ARG A 20 -4.02 0.76 -4.34
C ARG A 20 -2.75 0.00 -3.99
N ILE A 21 -1.64 0.20 -4.73
CA ILE A 21 -0.40 -0.59 -4.59
C ILE A 21 0.06 -0.69 -3.13
N THR A 22 0.02 0.41 -2.38
CA THR A 22 0.43 0.37 -0.97
C THR A 22 -0.42 -0.61 -0.17
N ASN A 23 -1.74 -0.54 -0.30
CA ASN A 23 -2.65 -1.47 0.36
C ASN A 23 -2.48 -2.92 -0.12
N GLU A 24 -2.31 -3.14 -1.42
CA GLU A 24 -2.06 -4.50 -1.95
C GLU A 24 -0.78 -5.10 -1.35
N ILE A 25 0.28 -4.32 -1.17
CA ILE A 25 1.51 -4.79 -0.51
C ILE A 25 1.25 -5.17 0.95
N PHE A 26 0.51 -4.35 1.69
CA PHE A 26 0.15 -4.68 3.07
C PHE A 26 -0.79 -5.90 3.15
N LEU A 27 -1.70 -6.09 2.18
CA LEU A 27 -2.51 -7.30 2.08
C LEU A 27 -1.66 -8.55 1.80
N ILE A 28 -0.63 -8.44 0.96
CA ILE A 28 0.33 -9.54 0.74
C ILE A 28 1.00 -9.91 2.07
N VAL A 29 1.50 -8.91 2.82
CA VAL A 29 2.10 -9.15 4.14
C VAL A 29 1.10 -9.80 5.09
N GLN A 30 -0.15 -9.31 5.13
CA GLN A 30 -1.20 -9.82 6.01
C GLN A 30 -1.60 -11.27 5.70
N ASN A 31 -1.69 -11.62 4.40
CA ASN A 31 -2.23 -12.90 3.96
C ASN A 31 -1.14 -13.99 3.79
N ASP A 32 0.14 -13.61 3.72
CA ASP A 32 1.25 -14.56 3.76
C ASP A 32 1.66 -14.84 5.22
N ARG A 33 1.55 -16.10 5.63
CA ARG A 33 1.83 -16.52 7.01
C ARG A 33 3.27 -16.23 7.46
N THR A 34 4.24 -16.36 6.56
CA THR A 34 5.65 -16.14 6.88
C THR A 34 5.91 -14.64 7.02
N LEU A 35 5.46 -13.85 6.04
CA LEU A 35 5.62 -12.39 6.07
C LEU A 35 4.88 -11.77 7.26
N MET A 36 3.67 -12.25 7.59
CA MET A 36 2.93 -11.72 8.74
C MET A 36 3.65 -12.03 10.06
N LYS A 37 4.24 -13.22 10.20
CA LYS A 37 5.04 -13.58 11.38
C LYS A 37 6.29 -12.70 11.50
N GLU A 38 6.98 -12.45 10.40
CA GLU A 38 8.15 -11.57 10.37
C GLU A 38 7.78 -10.11 10.64
N TYR A 39 6.66 -9.65 10.09
CA TYR A 39 6.09 -8.34 10.36
C TYR A 39 5.80 -8.15 11.84
N LEU A 40 5.11 -9.08 12.50
CA LEU A 40 4.81 -8.99 13.93
C LEU A 40 6.08 -8.96 14.81
N ARG A 41 7.10 -9.74 14.44
CA ARG A 41 8.41 -9.72 15.12
C ARG A 41 9.14 -8.39 14.93
N ALA A 42 9.02 -7.77 13.76
CA ALA A 42 9.54 -6.43 13.55
C ALA A 42 8.75 -5.43 14.43
N VAL A 43 7.42 -5.48 14.43
CA VAL A 43 6.58 -4.58 15.25
C VAL A 43 6.94 -4.68 16.74
N GLU A 44 7.19 -5.88 17.26
CA GLU A 44 7.64 -6.08 18.65
C GLU A 44 8.99 -5.42 18.94
N ARG A 45 9.93 -5.43 17.98
CA ARG A 45 11.29 -4.92 18.14
C ARG A 45 11.42 -3.41 17.94
N GLU A 46 10.71 -2.86 16.95
CA GLU A 46 10.90 -1.49 16.46
C GLU A 46 9.63 -0.63 16.54
N GLY A 47 8.48 -1.20 16.90
CA GLY A 47 7.21 -0.49 17.03
C GLY A 47 6.39 -0.46 15.74
N LEU A 48 5.06 -0.41 15.89
CA LEU A 48 4.09 -0.48 14.79
C LEU A 48 4.32 0.62 13.74
N ASP A 49 4.48 1.86 14.21
CA ASP A 49 4.60 3.03 13.34
C ASP A 49 5.87 2.99 12.51
N THR A 50 7.00 2.60 13.12
CA THR A 50 8.28 2.48 12.43
C THR A 50 8.23 1.44 11.33
N VAL A 51 7.65 0.26 11.60
CA VAL A 51 7.49 -0.80 10.59
C VAL A 51 6.60 -0.31 9.45
N ASN A 52 5.43 0.24 9.77
CA ASN A 52 4.46 0.67 8.77
C ASN A 52 4.99 1.80 7.89
N GLN A 53 5.63 2.81 8.48
CA GLN A 53 6.25 3.89 7.72
C GLN A 53 7.40 3.38 6.84
N THR A 54 8.20 2.43 7.33
CA THR A 54 9.30 1.84 6.56
C THR A 54 8.79 1.08 5.33
N ILE A 55 7.76 0.24 5.50
CA ILE A 55 7.12 -0.46 4.38
C ILE A 55 6.52 0.55 3.40
N GLY A 56 5.74 1.51 3.89
CA GLY A 56 5.12 2.55 3.06
C GLY A 56 6.15 3.35 2.25
N LYS A 57 7.24 3.80 2.87
CA LYS A 57 8.34 4.50 2.18
C LYS A 57 8.99 3.65 1.10
N LYS A 58 9.27 2.37 1.39
CA LYS A 58 9.87 1.43 0.41
C LYS A 58 8.95 1.21 -0.79
N VAL A 59 7.64 1.05 -0.57
CA VAL A 59 6.65 0.91 -1.65
C VAL A 59 6.65 2.16 -2.53
N ARG A 60 6.55 3.35 -1.93
CA ARG A 60 6.52 4.62 -2.68
C ARG A 60 7.78 4.82 -3.51
N GLN A 61 8.96 4.53 -2.95
CA GLN A 61 10.23 4.61 -3.68
C GLN A 61 10.29 3.61 -4.83
N LYS A 62 9.88 2.36 -4.59
CA LYS A 62 9.98 1.28 -5.60
C LYS A 62 9.07 1.52 -6.81
N TYR A 63 7.87 2.04 -6.57
CA TYR A 63 6.86 2.29 -7.60
C TYR A 63 6.76 3.77 -8.04
N GLN A 64 7.68 4.61 -7.55
CA GLN A 64 7.73 6.06 -7.85
C GLN A 64 6.38 6.77 -7.57
N LEU A 65 5.68 6.33 -6.51
CA LEU A 65 4.38 6.88 -6.14
C LEU A 65 4.53 8.25 -5.49
N THR A 66 3.61 9.15 -5.83
CA THR A 66 3.54 10.52 -5.31
C THR A 66 2.48 10.64 -4.21
N ASN A 67 2.26 11.86 -3.69
CA ASN A 67 1.19 12.11 -2.71
C ASN A 67 -0.21 11.98 -3.32
N SER A 68 -0.39 12.21 -4.62
CA SER A 68 -1.68 12.02 -5.29
C SER A 68 -2.10 10.56 -5.46
N ASP A 69 -1.18 9.63 -5.19
CA ASP A 69 -1.39 8.19 -5.26
C ASP A 69 -1.71 7.57 -3.89
N ARG A 70 -2.03 8.38 -2.87
CA ARG A 70 -2.40 7.87 -1.55
C ARG A 70 -3.81 7.28 -1.58
N GLU A 71 -3.96 6.06 -1.07
CA GLU A 71 -5.29 5.48 -0.82
C GLU A 71 -5.95 6.17 0.37
N ASN A 72 -7.19 6.62 0.17
CA ASN A 72 -7.97 7.26 1.23
C ASN A 72 -8.79 6.25 2.06
N ASN A 73 -9.05 5.05 1.51
CA ASN A 73 -9.86 4.01 2.15
C ASN A 73 -9.17 2.64 2.05
N PRO A 74 -8.04 2.45 2.74
CA PRO A 74 -7.32 1.18 2.71
C PRO A 74 -8.18 0.06 3.30
N THR A 75 -8.16 -1.11 2.67
CA THR A 75 -8.87 -2.31 3.13
C THR A 75 -8.01 -3.16 4.06
N CYS A 76 -6.68 -2.98 4.03
CA CYS A 76 -5.75 -3.72 4.86
C CYS A 76 -5.84 -3.28 6.32
N THR A 77 -6.01 -4.25 7.21
CA THR A 77 -6.13 -4.03 8.65
C THR A 77 -4.85 -3.44 9.25
N LEU A 78 -3.67 -3.77 8.71
CA LEU A 78 -2.38 -3.22 9.19
C LEU A 78 -2.26 -1.71 8.97
N ILE A 79 -2.82 -1.20 7.88
CA ILE A 79 -2.86 0.23 7.59
C ILE A 79 -3.95 0.89 8.43
N GLN A 80 -5.14 0.28 8.49
CA GLN A 80 -6.25 0.81 9.27
C GLN A 80 -5.95 0.89 10.77
N SER A 81 -5.22 -0.08 11.33
CA SER A 81 -4.82 -0.02 12.74
C SER A 81 -3.91 1.16 13.01
N HIS A 82 -2.94 1.42 12.14
CA HIS A 82 -2.03 2.56 12.30
C HIS A 82 -2.74 3.91 12.12
N GLN A 83 -3.63 4.04 11.12
CA GLN A 83 -4.39 5.28 10.91
C GLN A 83 -5.46 5.58 11.98
N LYS A 84 -5.85 4.59 12.80
CA LYS A 84 -6.81 4.78 13.90
C LYS A 84 -6.17 5.30 15.19
N PHE A 85 -4.84 5.26 15.30
CA PHE A 85 -4.10 5.66 16.49
C PHE A 85 -3.19 6.89 16.26
N GLU A 86 -3.22 7.50 15.07
CA GLU A 86 -2.79 8.89 14.80
C GLU A 86 -3.98 9.85 14.88
#